data_AF-A0A0G1L1A6-F1
#
_entry.id   AF-A0A0G1L1A6-F1
#
_cell.length_a   1.000
_cell.length_b   1.000
_cell.length_c   1.000
_cell.angle_alpha   90.00
_cell.angle_beta   90.00
_cell.angle_gamma   90.00
#
_symmetry.space_group_name_H-M   'P 1'
#
loop_
_entity.id
_entity.type
_entity.pdbx_description
1 polymer ?
#
loop_
_entity_poly.entity_id
_entity_poly.type
_entity_poly.pdbx_seq_one_letter_code
_entity_poly.pdbx_strand_id
1 'polypeptide(L)'
;MRSEVLGLPVDVLSRVETINMIDGWLRQSVRKPRMVVTAYSEFYVKAQKDRVFAEIVRKADLVTPDGVSVLAGVRYNQRTQGIKNARTQGRVIKLMVEGLRVKAGMEGIFARWLGKRELANGYTGPRTVSRASSVL
;
A
#
# COMPACT_ATOMS: atom_id res chain seq x y z
N MET A 1 -19.47 -0.22 13.20
CA MET A 1 -18.57 -0.33 12.02
C MET A 1 -18.23 -1.80 11.80
N ARG A 2 -18.32 -2.32 10.56
CA ARG A 2 -17.86 -3.68 10.25
C ARG A 2 -16.36 -3.69 9.95
N SER A 3 -15.62 -4.58 10.59
CA SER A 3 -14.18 -4.79 10.45
C SER A 3 -13.89 -6.26 10.19
N GLU A 4 -12.60 -6.62 10.20
CA GLU A 4 -12.15 -7.97 9.89
C GLU A 4 -11.10 -8.45 10.88
N VAL A 5 -11.23 -9.71 11.29
CA VAL A 5 -10.22 -10.46 12.04
C VAL A 5 -10.00 -11.78 11.30
N LEU A 6 -8.74 -12.06 10.92
CA LEU A 6 -8.33 -13.27 10.20
C LEU A 6 -9.21 -13.62 8.96
N GLY A 7 -9.57 -12.64 8.12
CA GLY A 7 -10.38 -12.93 6.91
C GLY A 7 -11.88 -13.08 7.17
N LEU A 8 -12.36 -12.77 8.38
CA LEU A 8 -13.75 -12.91 8.78
C LEU A 8 -14.32 -11.63 9.37
N PRO A 9 -15.61 -11.37 9.16
CA PRO A 9 -16.25 -10.15 9.63
C PRO A 9 -16.35 -10.09 11.15
N VAL A 10 -16.28 -8.87 11.68
CA VAL A 10 -16.70 -8.54 13.04
C VAL A 10 -17.31 -7.14 13.07
N ASP A 11 -18.46 -7.00 13.70
CA ASP A 11 -19.20 -5.74 13.83
C ASP A 11 -18.86 -5.07 15.16
N VAL A 12 -17.97 -4.06 15.09
CA VAL A 12 -17.60 -3.25 16.24
C VAL A 12 -18.69 -2.19 16.44
N LEU A 13 -19.70 -2.59 17.20
CA LEU A 13 -20.82 -1.76 17.63
C LEU A 13 -20.84 -1.71 19.17
N SER A 14 -21.27 -0.60 19.71
CA SER A 14 -21.65 -0.52 21.12
C SER A 14 -22.88 -1.39 21.40
N ARG A 15 -23.13 -1.66 22.68
CA ARG A 15 -24.32 -2.38 23.13
C ARG A 15 -25.61 -1.69 22.67
N VAL A 16 -25.66 -0.35 22.78
CA VAL A 16 -26.84 0.44 22.39
C VAL A 16 -27.08 0.35 20.88
N GLU A 17 -26.03 0.54 20.07
CA GLU A 17 -26.13 0.40 18.60
C GLU A 17 -26.58 -1.01 18.19
N THR A 18 -26.06 -2.03 18.87
CA THR A 18 -26.43 -3.43 18.64
C THR A 18 -27.91 -3.67 18.93
N ILE A 19 -28.40 -3.23 20.09
CA ILE A 19 -29.80 -3.40 20.47
C ILE A 19 -30.72 -2.62 19.52
N ASN A 20 -30.37 -1.38 19.18
CA ASN A 20 -31.15 -0.57 18.25
C ASN A 20 -31.23 -1.21 16.85
N MET A 21 -30.14 -1.82 16.39
CA MET A 21 -30.12 -2.54 15.13
C MET A 21 -31.06 -3.74 15.16
N ILE A 22 -31.01 -4.55 16.23
CA ILE A 22 -31.89 -5.72 16.39
C ILE A 22 -33.36 -5.29 16.54
N ASP A 23 -33.66 -4.25 17.31
CA ASP A 23 -35.02 -3.70 17.45
C ASP A 23 -35.57 -3.24 16.08
N GLY A 24 -34.72 -2.59 15.27
CA GLY A 24 -35.05 -2.24 13.90
C GLY A 24 -35.40 -3.45 13.02
N TRP A 25 -34.70 -4.56 13.19
CA TRP A 25 -35.01 -5.81 12.46
C TRP A 25 -36.33 -6.43 12.90
N LEU A 26 -36.64 -6.40 14.21
CA LEU A 26 -37.87 -6.97 14.75
C LEU A 26 -39.12 -6.23 14.26
N ARG A 27 -39.01 -4.93 13.98
CA ARG A 27 -40.09 -4.09 13.43
C ARG A 27 -40.32 -4.29 11.93
N GLN A 28 -39.38 -4.90 11.23
CA GLN A 28 -39.49 -5.15 9.79
C GLN A 28 -40.24 -6.46 9.53
N SER A 29 -41.20 -6.43 8.61
CA SER A 29 -41.81 -7.65 8.08
C SER A 29 -40.84 -8.34 7.12
N VAL A 30 -39.88 -9.10 7.66
CA VAL A 30 -38.88 -9.83 6.88
C VAL A 30 -39.35 -11.25 6.51
N ARG A 31 -39.14 -11.65 5.25
CA ARG A 31 -39.41 -13.03 4.77
C ARG A 31 -38.40 -14.07 5.22
N LYS A 32 -37.24 -13.65 5.75
CA LYS A 32 -36.12 -14.55 6.10
C LYS A 32 -35.60 -14.23 7.51
N PRO A 33 -35.24 -15.26 8.29
CA PRO A 33 -34.62 -15.07 9.59
C PRO A 33 -33.27 -14.37 9.44
N ARG A 34 -32.91 -13.55 10.43
CA ARG A 34 -31.61 -12.89 10.55
C ARG A 34 -30.72 -13.68 11.49
N MET A 35 -29.46 -13.90 11.11
CA MET A 35 -28.49 -14.66 11.91
C MET A 35 -27.54 -13.70 12.64
N VAL A 36 -27.53 -13.80 13.97
CA VAL A 36 -26.59 -13.12 14.85
C VAL A 36 -25.57 -14.12 15.37
N VAL A 37 -24.29 -13.76 15.26
CA VAL A 37 -23.16 -14.56 15.74
C VAL A 37 -22.42 -13.77 16.83
N THR A 38 -22.28 -14.35 18.02
CA THR A 38 -21.42 -13.83 19.09
C THR A 38 -20.05 -14.48 18.98
N ALA A 39 -19.14 -13.84 18.26
CA ALA A 39 -17.85 -14.43 17.89
C ALA A 39 -16.77 -14.11 18.93
N TYR A 40 -16.22 -15.15 19.55
CA TYR A 40 -15.03 -15.12 20.41
C TYR A 40 -13.77 -15.57 19.63
N SER A 41 -12.58 -15.47 20.24
CA SER A 41 -11.28 -15.73 19.58
C SER A 41 -11.20 -17.07 18.84
N GLU A 42 -11.69 -18.13 19.46
CA GLU A 42 -11.58 -19.49 18.94
C GLU A 42 -12.45 -19.70 17.69
N PHE A 43 -13.51 -18.91 17.48
CA PHE A 43 -14.28 -18.92 16.22
C PHE A 43 -13.38 -18.54 15.04
N TYR A 44 -12.61 -17.46 15.17
CA TYR A 44 -11.74 -16.98 14.11
C TYR A 44 -10.63 -17.98 13.80
N VAL A 45 -10.06 -18.63 14.83
CA VAL A 45 -9.03 -19.65 14.68
C VAL A 45 -9.60 -20.92 14.03
N LYS A 46 -10.76 -21.40 14.49
CA LYS A 46 -11.42 -22.60 13.93
C LYS A 46 -11.77 -22.41 12.46
N ALA A 47 -12.31 -21.25 12.11
CA ALA A 47 -12.71 -20.93 10.75
C ALA A 47 -11.55 -20.86 9.74
N GLN A 48 -10.29 -20.80 10.20
CA GLN A 48 -9.14 -20.93 9.28
C GLN A 48 -9.03 -22.34 8.69
N LYS A 49 -9.51 -23.36 9.40
CA LYS A 49 -9.45 -24.77 8.98
C LYS A 49 -10.81 -25.30 8.51
N ASP A 50 -11.89 -24.66 8.94
CA ASP A 50 -13.26 -25.06 8.62
C ASP A 50 -13.91 -24.05 7.65
N ARG A 51 -13.88 -24.38 6.36
CA ARG A 51 -14.40 -23.51 5.29
C ARG A 51 -15.92 -23.33 5.39
N VAL A 52 -16.66 -24.37 5.76
CA VAL A 52 -18.12 -24.32 5.88
C VAL A 52 -18.50 -23.38 7.02
N PHE A 53 -17.84 -23.53 8.17
CA PHE A 53 -18.03 -22.62 9.30
C PHE A 53 -17.67 -21.17 8.94
N ALA A 54 -16.55 -20.96 8.24
CA ALA A 54 -16.16 -19.63 7.76
C ALA A 54 -17.23 -18.99 6.85
N GLU A 55 -17.82 -19.77 5.94
CA GLU A 55 -18.91 -19.29 5.08
C GLU A 55 -20.18 -18.94 5.86
N ILE A 56 -20.54 -19.73 6.87
CA ILE A 56 -21.67 -19.44 7.75
C ILE A 56 -21.46 -18.11 8.46
N VAL A 57 -20.28 -17.90 9.06
CA VAL A 57 -19.93 -16.64 9.75
C VAL A 57 -19.96 -15.45 8.77
N ARG A 58 -19.48 -15.62 7.53
CA ARG A 58 -19.54 -14.55 6.51
C ARG A 58 -20.96 -14.18 6.11
N LYS A 59 -21.90 -15.13 6.14
CA LYS A 59 -23.32 -14.92 5.80
C LYS A 59 -24.14 -14.36 6.97
N ALA A 60 -23.56 -14.25 8.17
CA ALA A 60 -24.24 -13.66 9.32
C ALA A 60 -24.56 -12.18 9.08
N ASP A 61 -25.79 -11.80 9.45
CA ASP A 61 -26.28 -10.43 9.37
C ASP A 61 -25.57 -9.52 10.37
N LEU A 62 -25.19 -10.05 11.53
CA LEU A 62 -24.41 -9.37 12.56
C LEU A 62 -23.45 -10.34 13.24
N VAL A 63 -22.19 -9.94 13.36
CA VAL A 63 -21.15 -10.68 14.08
C VAL A 63 -20.63 -9.83 15.23
N THR A 64 -21.22 -9.97 16.41
CA THR A 64 -20.78 -9.21 17.58
C THR A 64 -19.49 -9.80 18.15
N PRO A 65 -18.52 -8.95 18.56
CA PRO A 65 -17.34 -9.42 19.27
C PRO A 65 -17.74 -9.88 20.68
N ASP A 66 -17.36 -11.10 21.03
CA ASP A 66 -17.44 -11.63 22.38
C ASP A 66 -16.04 -11.68 23.01
N GLY A 67 -15.86 -10.89 24.07
CA GLY A 67 -14.59 -10.74 24.76
C GLY A 67 -13.60 -9.74 24.16
N VAL A 68 -12.59 -9.40 24.97
CA VAL A 68 -11.57 -8.37 24.64
C VAL A 68 -10.60 -8.84 23.56
N SER A 69 -10.36 -10.14 23.43
CA SER A 69 -9.41 -10.72 22.48
C SER A 69 -9.75 -10.36 21.02
N VAL A 70 -11.03 -10.36 20.68
CA VAL A 70 -11.52 -10.03 19.33
C VAL A 70 -11.30 -8.55 19.04
N LEU A 71 -11.64 -7.67 19.98
CA LEU A 71 -11.38 -6.24 19.86
C LEU A 71 -9.88 -5.92 19.76
N ALA A 72 -9.04 -6.66 20.48
CA ALA A 72 -7.59 -6.54 20.36
C ALA A 72 -7.11 -6.94 18.95
N GLY A 73 -7.67 -8.01 18.36
CA GLY A 73 -7.40 -8.41 16.97
C GLY A 73 -7.75 -7.31 15.96
N VAL A 74 -8.91 -6.67 16.11
CA VAL A 74 -9.30 -5.53 15.27
C VAL A 74 -8.29 -4.38 15.39
N ARG A 75 -7.93 -3.99 16.61
CA ARG A 75 -6.96 -2.91 16.86
C ARG A 75 -5.58 -3.24 16.28
N TYR A 76 -5.16 -4.50 16.37
CA TYR A 76 -3.90 -4.96 15.78
C TYR A 76 -3.91 -4.83 14.25
N ASN A 77 -5.00 -5.24 13.59
CA ASN A 77 -5.17 -5.10 12.15
C ASN A 77 -5.13 -3.64 11.70
N GLN A 78 -5.84 -2.75 12.40
CA GLN A 78 -5.85 -1.32 12.08
C GLN A 78 -4.45 -0.69 12.19
N ARG A 79 -3.71 -1.01 13.25
CA ARG A 79 -2.33 -0.52 13.45
C ARG A 79 -1.38 -1.01 12.36
N THR A 80 -1.47 -2.29 12.01
CA THR A 80 -0.56 -2.89 11.03
C THR A 80 -0.84 -2.44 9.59
N GLN A 81 -2.10 -2.18 9.24
CA GLN A 81 -2.43 -1.59 7.93
C GLN A 81 -1.87 -0.16 7.79
N GLY A 82 -1.94 0.66 8.84
CA GLY A 82 -1.30 1.98 8.85
C GLY A 82 0.20 1.91 8.59
N ILE A 83 0.89 0.92 9.18
CA ILE A 83 2.34 0.72 8.99
C ILE A 83 2.67 0.25 7.57
N LYS A 84 1.90 -0.69 7.00
CA LYS A 84 2.11 -1.18 5.62
C LYS A 84 1.94 -0.05 4.61
N ASN A 85 0.94 0.80 4.80
CA ASN A 85 0.69 1.94 3.93
C ASN A 85 1.82 2.97 4.04
N ALA A 86 2.28 3.29 5.26
CA ALA A 86 3.40 4.21 5.47
C ALA A 86 4.73 3.70 4.87
N ARG A 87 5.06 2.41 5.01
CA ARG A 87 6.25 1.81 4.39
C ARG A 87 6.18 1.80 2.87
N THR A 88 5.01 1.51 2.32
CA THR A 88 4.80 1.51 0.86
C THR A 88 4.95 2.92 0.31
N GLN A 89 4.34 3.91 0.95
CA GLN A 89 4.47 5.32 0.59
C GLN A 89 5.94 5.80 0.70
N GLY A 90 6.65 5.44 1.76
CA GLY A 90 8.08 5.75 1.91
C GLY A 90 8.96 5.13 0.82
N ARG A 91 8.66 3.89 0.40
CA ARG A 91 9.35 3.25 -0.75
C ARG A 91 9.10 3.99 -2.06
N VAL A 92 7.85 4.40 -2.32
CA VAL A 92 7.49 5.13 -3.54
C VAL A 92 8.19 6.50 -3.58
N ILE A 93 8.17 7.24 -2.48
CA ILE A 93 8.86 8.54 -2.38
C ILE A 93 10.37 8.37 -2.61
N LYS A 94 10.98 7.36 -1.98
CA LYS A 94 12.42 7.07 -2.15
C LYS A 94 12.78 6.80 -3.61
N LEU A 95 11.99 5.98 -4.31
CA LEU A 95 12.20 5.67 -5.72
C LEU A 95 12.04 6.90 -6.62
N MET A 96 11.07 7.78 -6.35
CA MET A 96 10.93 9.04 -7.08
C MET A 96 12.13 9.98 -6.88
N VAL A 97 12.63 10.09 -5.64
CA VAL A 97 13.80 10.92 -5.32
C VAL A 97 15.06 10.37 -6.00
N GLU A 98 15.27 9.06 -5.98
CA GLU A 98 16.37 8.42 -6.70
C GLU A 98 16.26 8.68 -8.22
N GLY A 99 15.06 8.57 -8.81
CA GLY A 99 14.83 8.88 -10.22
C GLY A 99 15.13 10.32 -10.60
N LEU A 100 14.72 11.29 -9.77
CA LEU A 100 15.06 12.72 -9.96
C LEU A 100 16.57 12.98 -9.87
N ARG A 101 17.26 12.31 -8.93
CA ARG A 101 18.70 12.45 -8.73
C ARG A 101 19.51 11.85 -9.88
N VAL A 102 19.04 10.74 -10.46
CA VAL A 102 19.62 10.16 -11.68
C VAL A 102 19.44 11.10 -12.87
N LYS A 103 18.24 11.69 -13.04
CA LYS A 103 17.98 12.65 -14.10
C LYS A 103 18.86 13.90 -13.99
N ALA A 104 18.99 14.47 -12.79
CA ALA A 104 19.89 15.61 -12.55
C ALA A 104 21.37 15.27 -12.85
N GLY A 105 21.80 14.04 -12.51
CA GLY A 105 23.13 13.55 -12.87
C GLY A 105 23.33 13.42 -14.39
N MET A 106 22.32 12.94 -15.12
CA MET A 106 22.34 12.86 -16.58
C MET A 106 22.44 14.24 -17.24
N GLU A 107 21.67 15.23 -16.77
CA GLU A 107 21.75 16.62 -17.27
C GLU A 107 23.16 17.19 -17.10
N GLY A 108 23.81 16.96 -15.96
CA GLY A 108 25.18 17.40 -15.72
C GLY A 108 26.23 16.69 -16.60
N ILE A 109 26.04 15.39 -16.86
CA ILE A 109 26.90 14.63 -17.79
C ILE A 109 26.69 15.11 -19.23
N PHE A 110 25.44 15.38 -19.62
CA PHE A 110 25.08 15.84 -20.95
C PHE A 110 25.61 17.26 -21.21
N ALA A 111 25.48 18.17 -20.24
CA ALA A 111 26.05 19.52 -20.30
C ALA A 111 27.59 19.48 -20.38
N ARG A 112 28.24 18.59 -19.62
CA ARG A 112 29.69 18.40 -19.66
C ARG A 112 30.18 17.74 -20.96
N TRP A 113 29.36 16.91 -21.59
CA TRP A 113 29.62 16.34 -22.91
C TRP A 113 29.42 17.38 -24.03
N LEU A 114 28.38 18.22 -23.95
CA LEU A 114 28.14 19.33 -24.88
C LEU A 114 29.25 20.38 -24.80
N GLY A 115 29.66 20.79 -23.60
CA GLY A 115 30.73 21.79 -23.41
C GLY A 115 32.10 21.32 -23.92
N LYS A 116 32.36 19.99 -23.97
CA LYS A 116 33.56 19.44 -24.60
C LYS A 116 33.54 19.50 -26.13
N ARG A 117 32.36 19.62 -26.76
CA ARG A 117 32.25 19.75 -28.22
C ARG A 117 32.57 21.16 -28.71
N GLU A 118 32.30 22.19 -27.91
CA GLU A 118 32.64 23.58 -28.28
C GLU A 118 34.15 23.84 -28.22
N LEU A 119 34.88 23.21 -27.29
CA LEU A 119 36.35 23.32 -27.21
C LEU A 119 37.09 22.53 -28.32
N ALA A 120 36.41 21.65 -29.05
CA ALA A 120 37.01 20.85 -30.12
C ALA A 120 36.94 21.50 -31.52
N ASN A 121 36.19 22.59 -31.69
CA ASN A 121 36.01 23.28 -32.98
C ASN A 121 36.89 24.52 -33.19
N GLY A 122 37.84 24.79 -32.29
CA GLY A 122 38.73 25.96 -32.37
C GLY A 122 40.11 25.67 -32.95
N TYR A 123 40.24 25.14 -34.16
CA TYR A 123 41.51 25.17 -34.91
C TYR A 123 41.28 25.17 -36.43
N THR A 124 41.37 26.34 -37.06
CA THR A 124 41.65 26.47 -38.50
C THR A 124 42.66 27.59 -38.72
N GLY A 125 43.80 27.26 -39.34
CA GLY A 125 44.84 28.20 -39.78
C GLY A 125 45.90 27.46 -40.62
N PRO A 126 46.30 27.97 -41.81
CA PRO A 126 46.69 27.13 -42.93
C PRO A 126 48.19 26.76 -42.97
N ARG A 127 48.47 25.59 -43.56
CA ARG A 127 49.80 25.16 -44.00
C ARG A 127 50.24 25.98 -45.21
N THR A 128 51.31 26.76 -45.08
CA THR A 128 52.12 27.20 -46.22
C THR A 128 53.33 26.28 -46.37
N VAL A 129 53.46 25.74 -47.57
CA VAL A 129 54.56 24.88 -48.04
C VAL A 129 55.74 25.77 -48.40
N SER A 130 56.94 25.43 -47.92
CA SER A 130 58.22 25.85 -48.49
C SER A 130 59.21 24.68 -48.37
N ARG A 131 59.78 24.27 -49.50
CA ARG A 131 60.67 23.12 -49.68
C ARG A 131 62.04 23.64 -50.12
N ALA A 132 63.10 22.98 -49.63
CA ALA A 132 64.52 23.05 -50.03
C ALA A 132 65.27 24.34 -49.61
N SER A 133 66.53 24.30 -49.14
CA SER A 133 67.66 23.52 -49.67
C SER A 133 68.83 23.43 -48.66
N SER A 134 69.43 22.23 -48.56
CA SER A 134 70.87 21.91 -48.57
C SER A 134 71.91 22.56 -47.63
N VAL A 135 72.55 21.65 -46.86
CA VAL A 135 74.01 21.37 -46.77
C VAL A 135 74.96 22.42 -46.15
N LEU A 136 75.63 21.94 -45.08
CA LEU A 136 76.87 22.39 -44.40
C LEU A 136 76.82 23.72 -43.62
#